data_AF-A0A3D2C6X3-F1
#
_entry.id   AF-A0A3D2C6X3-F1
#
_cell.length_a   1.000
_cell.length_b   1.000
_cell.length_c   1.000
_cell.angle_alpha   90.00
_cell.angle_beta   90.00
_cell.angle_gamma   90.00
#
_symmetry.space_group_name_H-M   'P 1'
#
loop_
_entity.id
_entity.type
_entity.pdbx_description
1 polymer ?
#
loop_
_entity_poly.entity_id
_entity_poly.type
_entity_poly.pdbx_seq_one_letter_code
_entity_poly.pdbx_strand_id
1 'polypeptide(L)'
;PPKLDQDGDGFTELTGDCDDLDANVHPEAQEVCDNGIDDNCNGIEDEEGATSGRIWYLDVDGDGYGIAEASLAACEQPEGYAEEKWDCHDNDASIHPGVAELCDSIDND
;
A
#
# COMPACT_ATOMS: atom_id res chain seq x y z
N PRO A 1 13.65 36.09 11.37
CA PRO A 1 13.73 35.92 9.89
C PRO A 1 12.58 35.01 9.46
N PRO A 2 11.92 35.23 8.30
CA PRO A 2 11.07 34.18 7.77
C PRO A 2 11.99 32.96 7.57
N LYS A 3 11.59 31.80 8.09
CA LYS A 3 12.27 30.56 7.76
C LYS A 3 12.20 30.43 6.25
N LEU A 4 13.36 30.37 5.62
CA LEU A 4 13.50 30.26 4.19
C LEU A 4 14.16 28.91 4.01
N ASP A 5 13.36 27.88 3.72
CA ASP A 5 13.78 26.53 3.33
C ASP A 5 14.89 25.99 4.25
N GLN A 6 14.48 25.48 5.40
CA GLN A 6 15.40 25.16 6.49
C GLN A 6 16.19 23.87 6.28
N ASP A 7 15.66 22.93 5.53
CA ASP A 7 16.27 21.63 5.24
C ASP A 7 16.86 21.54 3.81
N GLY A 8 16.53 22.48 2.92
CA GLY A 8 17.14 22.63 1.61
C GLY A 8 16.52 21.75 0.53
N ASP A 9 15.27 21.32 0.69
CA ASP A 9 14.51 20.50 -0.26
C ASP A 9 13.90 21.32 -1.41
N GLY A 10 13.90 22.66 -1.29
CA GLY A 10 13.34 23.60 -2.25
C GLY A 10 11.87 23.98 -2.00
N PHE A 11 11.28 23.49 -0.92
CA PHE A 11 9.96 23.85 -0.41
C PHE A 11 10.12 24.67 0.88
N THR A 12 9.00 25.18 1.37
CA THR A 12 8.91 26.04 2.56
C THR A 12 7.53 25.83 3.17
N GLU A 13 7.37 26.14 4.46
CA GLU A 13 6.05 26.13 5.13
C GLU A 13 4.97 26.93 4.35
N LEU A 14 5.36 27.95 3.58
CA LEU A 14 4.42 28.77 2.79
C LEU A 14 4.00 28.09 1.47
N THR A 15 4.82 27.20 0.94
CA THR A 15 4.59 26.51 -0.34
C THR A 15 4.06 25.08 -0.16
N GLY A 16 3.82 24.66 1.08
CA GLY A 16 3.15 23.39 1.39
C GLY A 16 4.02 22.34 2.07
N ASP A 17 5.26 22.67 2.44
CA ASP A 17 6.09 21.81 3.27
C ASP A 17 5.52 21.74 4.70
N CYS A 18 5.24 20.51 5.13
CA CYS A 18 4.64 20.19 6.41
C CYS A 18 5.68 19.94 7.52
N ASP A 19 6.97 19.74 7.17
CA ASP A 19 8.10 19.67 8.10
C ASP A 19 9.37 20.30 7.49
N ASP A 20 9.46 21.64 7.56
CA ASP A 20 10.61 22.48 7.15
C ASP A 20 11.86 22.26 8.03
N LEU A 21 12.12 21.03 8.47
CA LEU A 21 13.31 20.56 9.16
C LEU A 21 13.76 19.18 8.64
N ASP A 22 12.99 18.53 7.77
CA ASP A 22 13.27 17.23 7.17
C ASP A 22 13.10 17.26 5.65
N ALA A 23 14.23 17.27 4.93
CA ALA A 23 14.25 17.33 3.47
C ALA A 23 13.65 16.08 2.77
N ASN A 24 13.18 15.08 3.52
CA ASN A 24 12.42 13.95 2.97
C ASN A 24 10.91 14.13 3.10
N VAL A 25 10.44 15.20 3.77
CA VAL A 25 9.03 15.46 4.04
C VAL A 25 8.62 16.73 3.31
N HIS A 26 7.99 16.59 2.14
CA HIS A 26 7.61 17.71 1.29
C HIS A 26 6.60 17.33 0.21
N PRO A 27 5.88 18.28 -0.43
CA PRO A 27 4.83 18.02 -1.42
C PRO A 27 5.14 17.11 -2.62
N GLU A 28 6.42 16.88 -2.90
CA GLU A 28 6.91 16.04 -4.00
C GLU A 28 7.66 14.80 -3.51
N ALA A 29 7.74 14.61 -2.19
CA ALA A 29 8.34 13.44 -1.60
C ALA A 29 7.49 12.21 -1.91
N GLN A 30 8.13 11.06 -1.74
CA GLN A 30 7.46 9.80 -1.88
C GLN A 30 7.11 9.24 -0.51
N GLU A 31 5.89 8.76 -0.37
CA GLU A 31 5.39 8.13 0.85
C GLU A 31 6.23 6.93 1.29
N VAL A 32 6.57 6.93 2.57
CA VAL A 32 7.29 5.88 3.25
C VAL A 32 6.40 5.23 4.30
N CYS A 33 5.85 4.07 3.95
CA CYS A 33 5.04 3.26 4.86
C CYS A 33 5.68 2.93 6.21
N ASP A 34 4.79 2.80 7.20
CA ASP A 34 5.04 2.34 8.57
C ASP A 34 5.96 3.32 9.36
N ASN A 35 6.04 4.60 8.96
CA ASN A 35 6.78 5.64 9.70
C ASN A 35 5.87 6.60 10.50
N GLY A 36 4.56 6.63 10.20
CA GLY A 36 3.59 7.54 10.82
C GLY A 36 3.82 9.02 10.49
N ILE A 37 4.34 9.30 9.29
CA ILE A 37 4.61 10.64 8.75
C ILE A 37 3.85 10.78 7.43
N ASP A 38 3.32 11.97 7.18
CA ASP A 38 2.79 12.39 5.87
C ASP A 38 3.99 12.92 5.07
N ASP A 39 4.76 12.00 4.46
CA ASP A 39 6.02 12.37 3.82
C ASP A 39 5.77 13.32 2.64
N ASN A 40 4.66 13.15 1.92
CA ASN A 40 4.33 13.95 0.74
C ASN A 40 3.44 15.18 1.04
N CYS A 41 3.17 15.47 2.32
CA CYS A 41 2.40 16.62 2.79
C CYS A 41 1.01 16.76 2.15
N ASN A 42 0.33 15.67 1.82
CA ASN A 42 -1.02 15.68 1.23
C ASN A 42 -2.15 15.57 2.27
N GLY A 43 -1.79 15.37 3.54
CA GLY A 43 -2.70 15.24 4.66
C GLY A 43 -3.08 13.80 5.02
N ILE A 44 -2.39 12.80 4.47
CA ILE A 44 -2.64 11.38 4.72
C ILE A 44 -1.30 10.69 5.04
N GLU A 45 -1.15 10.25 6.29
CA GLU A 45 -0.04 9.39 6.71
C GLU A 45 -0.24 7.98 6.12
N ASP A 46 0.84 7.33 5.68
CA ASP A 46 0.87 5.90 5.31
C ASP A 46 -0.18 5.51 4.22
N GLU A 47 -0.29 6.28 3.13
CA GLU A 47 -1.33 6.10 2.11
C GLU A 47 -1.04 5.03 1.00
N GLU A 48 -2.01 4.85 0.09
CA GLU A 48 -1.90 3.98 -1.08
C GLU A 48 -0.90 4.54 -2.11
N GLY A 49 -0.13 3.67 -2.77
CA GLY A 49 0.82 4.05 -3.81
C GLY A 49 2.22 4.40 -3.31
N ALA A 50 2.46 4.31 -2.00
CA ALA A 50 3.78 4.40 -1.39
C ALA A 50 4.74 3.35 -1.97
N THR A 51 5.96 3.75 -2.36
CA THR A 51 6.94 2.78 -2.91
C THR A 51 7.41 1.74 -1.92
N SER A 52 7.37 2.05 -0.63
CA SER A 52 7.69 1.09 0.42
C SER A 52 6.47 0.29 0.87
N GLY A 53 5.33 0.44 0.19
CA GLY A 53 4.10 -0.31 0.44
C GLY A 53 4.26 -1.80 0.22
N ARG A 54 3.47 -2.57 0.98
CA ARG A 54 3.27 -3.99 0.73
C ARG A 54 2.42 -4.14 -0.52
N ILE A 55 2.58 -5.26 -1.21
CA ILE A 55 1.72 -5.60 -2.34
C ILE A 55 0.50 -6.35 -1.82
N TRP A 56 -0.67 -5.79 -2.10
CA TRP A 56 -1.97 -6.35 -1.78
C TRP A 56 -2.64 -6.88 -3.05
N TYR A 57 -3.31 -8.02 -2.96
CA TYR A 57 -3.92 -8.73 -4.08
C TYR A 57 -5.44 -8.70 -3.96
N LEU A 58 -6.16 -8.37 -5.04
CA LEU A 58 -7.62 -8.32 -5.02
C LEU A 58 -8.17 -9.68 -4.59
N ASP A 59 -9.01 -9.68 -3.56
CA ASP A 59 -9.64 -10.86 -2.93
C ASP A 59 -11.15 -10.71 -3.08
N VAL A 60 -11.71 -11.33 -4.13
CA VAL A 60 -13.09 -11.10 -4.56
C VAL A 60 -14.10 -11.84 -3.68
N ASP A 61 -13.72 -12.98 -3.12
CA ASP A 61 -14.63 -13.84 -2.34
C ASP A 61 -14.38 -13.79 -0.81
N GLY A 62 -13.29 -13.16 -0.38
CA GLY A 62 -13.01 -12.79 1.00
C GLY A 62 -12.39 -13.92 1.82
N ASP A 63 -11.66 -14.84 1.19
CA ASP A 63 -11.02 -15.96 1.88
C ASP A 63 -9.59 -15.67 2.38
N GLY A 64 -9.06 -14.49 2.03
CA GLY A 64 -7.73 -14.04 2.43
C GLY A 64 -6.62 -14.39 1.44
N TYR A 65 -6.95 -14.85 0.23
CA TYR A 65 -6.04 -15.00 -0.89
C TYR A 65 -6.52 -14.14 -2.06
N GLY A 66 -5.59 -13.50 -2.76
CA GLY A 66 -5.93 -12.69 -3.93
C GLY A 66 -5.24 -13.11 -5.22
N ILE A 67 -5.67 -12.49 -6.31
CA ILE A 67 -5.12 -12.71 -7.66
C ILE A 67 -3.87 -11.88 -7.93
N ALA A 68 -2.80 -12.52 -8.40
CA ALA A 68 -1.51 -11.87 -8.63
C ALA A 68 -1.55 -10.81 -9.73
N GLU A 69 -2.46 -10.95 -10.69
CA GLU A 69 -2.65 -10.07 -11.83
C GLU A 69 -3.40 -8.77 -11.48
N ALA A 70 -4.10 -8.73 -10.34
CA ALA A 70 -4.74 -7.53 -9.82
C ALA A 70 -4.18 -7.21 -8.43
N SER A 71 -3.07 -6.46 -8.43
CA SER A 71 -2.37 -6.06 -7.21
C SER A 71 -2.15 -4.55 -7.14
N LEU A 72 -2.11 -4.01 -5.93
CA LEU A 72 -1.74 -2.61 -5.65
C LEU A 72 -0.71 -2.54 -4.53
N ALA A 73 0.07 -1.44 -4.49
CA ALA A 73 0.99 -1.18 -3.40
C ALA A 73 0.34 -0.22 -2.41
N ALA A 74 0.29 -0.59 -1.13
CA ALA A 74 -0.22 0.27 -0.05
C ALA A 74 0.44 -0.08 1.28
N CYS A 75 0.45 0.87 2.21
CA CYS A 75 0.98 0.65 3.56
C CYS A 75 0.06 -0.24 4.39
N GLU A 76 -1.24 0.06 4.39
CA GLU A 76 -2.27 -0.73 5.05
C GLU A 76 -3.05 -1.60 4.06
N GLN A 77 -3.71 -2.65 4.57
CA GLN A 77 -4.58 -3.53 3.80
C GLN A 77 -5.78 -2.76 3.24
N PRO A 78 -5.90 -2.60 1.92
CA PRO A 78 -7.09 -2.01 1.32
C PRO A 78 -8.30 -2.95 1.49
N GLU A 79 -9.49 -2.37 1.58
CA GLU A 79 -10.73 -3.15 1.61
C GLU A 79 -10.88 -4.00 0.34
N GLY A 80 -11.12 -5.31 0.50
CA GLY A 80 -11.26 -6.25 -0.61
C GLY A 80 -9.93 -6.73 -1.20
N TYR A 81 -8.80 -6.55 -0.49
CA TYR A 81 -7.52 -7.10 -0.88
C TYR A 81 -6.93 -7.97 0.23
N ALA A 82 -6.09 -8.93 -0.14
CA ALA A 82 -5.36 -9.84 0.74
C ALA A 82 -3.84 -9.70 0.61
N GLU A 83 -3.10 -10.09 1.65
CA GLU A 83 -1.62 -10.12 1.63
C GLU A 83 -1.08 -11.35 0.89
N GLU A 84 -1.80 -12.47 0.99
CA GLU A 84 -1.42 -13.71 0.35
C GLU A 84 -1.88 -13.72 -1.11
N LYS A 85 -0.97 -14.10 -2.00
CA LYS A 85 -1.30 -14.37 -3.40
C LYS A 85 -1.62 -15.85 -3.57
N TRP A 86 -2.22 -16.21 -4.71
CA TRP A 86 -2.52 -17.58 -5.17
C TRP A 86 -3.94 -18.06 -4.89
N ASP A 87 -4.92 -17.17 -5.00
CA ASP A 87 -6.26 -17.62 -5.27
C ASP A 87 -6.35 -18.14 -6.72
N CYS A 88 -6.65 -19.44 -6.88
CA CYS A 88 -6.85 -20.06 -8.19
C CYS A 88 -8.31 -19.99 -8.66
N HIS A 89 -9.24 -19.65 -7.77
CA HIS A 89 -10.68 -19.55 -7.96
C HIS A 89 -11.26 -18.35 -7.19
N ASP A 90 -10.93 -17.14 -7.68
CA ASP A 90 -11.30 -15.78 -7.21
C ASP A 90 -12.81 -15.45 -7.21
N ASN A 91 -13.66 -16.45 -7.03
CA ASN A 91 -15.10 -16.31 -6.90
C ASN A 91 -15.70 -17.43 -6.03
N ASP A 92 -14.88 -18.25 -5.37
CA ASP A 92 -15.25 -19.36 -4.50
C ASP A 92 -14.28 -19.47 -3.32
N ALA A 93 -14.65 -18.81 -2.21
CA ALA A 93 -13.92 -18.77 -0.94
C ALA A 93 -13.65 -20.15 -0.29
N SER A 94 -14.11 -21.24 -0.90
CA SER A 94 -13.83 -22.61 -0.44
C SER A 94 -12.58 -23.20 -1.09
N ILE A 95 -12.05 -22.55 -2.15
CA ILE A 95 -10.98 -23.07 -3.01
C ILE A 95 -9.75 -22.15 -2.91
N HIS A 96 -8.93 -22.41 -1.89
CA HIS A 96 -7.69 -21.66 -1.69
C HIS A 96 -6.62 -22.52 -1.01
N PRO A 97 -5.33 -22.11 -1.03
CA PRO A 97 -4.23 -22.93 -0.51
C PRO A 97 -4.32 -23.36 0.97
N GLY A 98 -5.22 -22.74 1.75
CA GLY A 98 -5.44 -23.01 3.18
C GLY A 98 -6.51 -24.09 3.45
N VAL A 99 -7.31 -24.45 2.46
CA VAL A 99 -8.22 -25.61 2.46
C VAL A 99 -7.73 -26.62 1.41
N ALA A 100 -8.07 -27.89 1.59
CA ALA A 100 -7.48 -28.96 0.79
C ALA A 100 -8.02 -28.96 -0.65
N GLU A 101 -7.42 -28.15 -1.54
CA GLU A 101 -7.46 -28.36 -2.98
C GLU A 101 -6.06 -28.17 -3.58
N LEU A 102 -5.64 -29.14 -4.40
CA LEU A 102 -4.49 -28.95 -5.27
C LEU A 102 -4.98 -28.07 -6.44
N CYS A 103 -4.27 -26.97 -6.73
CA CYS A 103 -4.48 -26.19 -7.95
C CYS A 103 -4.05 -26.97 -9.22
N ASP A 104 -4.57 -28.18 -9.43
CA ASP A 104 -4.27 -29.08 -10.54
C ASP A 104 -5.43 -29.23 -11.54
N SER A 105 -6.51 -28.45 -11.36
CA SER A 105 -7.73 -28.49 -12.18
C SER A 105 -8.47 -29.83 -12.12
N ILE A 106 -8.27 -30.64 -11.08
CA ILE A 106 -9.02 -31.87 -10.84
C ILE A 106 -9.70 -31.76 -9.48
N ASP A 107 -11.04 -31.68 -9.51
CA ASP A 107 -11.93 -31.85 -8.37
C ASP A 107 -11.64 -33.19 -7.67
N ASN A 108 -11.08 -33.12 -6.47
CA ASN A 108 -10.76 -34.26 -5.62
C ASN A 108 -11.50 -34.20 -4.28
N ASP A 109 -12.83 -34.27 -4.39
CA ASP A 109 -13.85 -34.65 -3.38
C ASP A 109 -13.37 -35.63 -2.28
#